data_AF-A0A349LL07-F1
#
_entry.id   AF-A0A349LL07-F1
#
_cell.length_a   1.000
_cell.length_b   1.000
_cell.length_c   1.000
_cell.angle_alpha   90.00
_cell.angle_beta   90.00
_cell.angle_gamma   90.00
#
_symmetry.space_group_name_H-M   'P 1'
#
loop_
_entity.id
_entity.type
_entity.pdbx_description
1 polymer ?
#
loop_
_entity_poly.entity_id
_entity_poly.type
_entity_poly.pdbx_seq_one_letter_code
_entity_poly.pdbx_strand_id
1 'polypeptide(L)'
;MRSAAPDVATTSPFDFRIVFVPRGESKIDVDSVKVVYMKSPFVNLTPRLRDAISDKGIDFSKAEVPPGSHTIRVTVADNEGRETNSVFTLVVTK
;
A
#
# COMPACT_ATOMS: atom_id res chain seq x y z
N MET A 1 -13.55 15.44 3.62
CA MET A 1 -13.15 14.56 4.75
C MET A 1 -11.66 14.26 4.59
N ARG A 2 -10.82 14.72 5.52
CA ARG A 2 -9.36 14.51 5.50
C ARG A 2 -9.04 13.24 6.28
N SER A 3 -8.71 12.14 5.61
CA SER A 3 -8.02 11.03 6.25
C SER A 3 -6.55 11.42 6.37
N ALA A 4 -6.21 12.17 7.42
CA ALA A 4 -4.81 12.35 7.82
C ALA A 4 -4.37 11.03 8.45
N ALA A 5 -3.76 10.14 7.65
CA ALA A 5 -3.03 9.01 8.20
C ALA A 5 -1.87 9.57 9.05
N PRO A 6 -1.63 9.05 10.26
CA PRO A 6 -0.50 9.49 11.07
C PRO A 6 0.81 9.18 10.33
N ASP A 7 1.76 10.11 10.35
CA ASP A 7 3.13 9.84 9.94
C ASP A 7 3.68 8.75 10.88
N VAL A 8 3.82 7.52 10.38
CA VAL A 8 4.32 6.40 11.19
C VAL A 8 5.84 6.39 11.08
N ALA A 9 6.52 6.72 12.18
CA ALA A 9 7.96 6.54 12.32
C ALA A 9 8.29 5.06 12.58
N THR A 10 9.17 4.46 11.79
CA THR A 10 9.62 3.08 11.97
C THR A 10 11.09 2.89 11.59
N THR A 11 11.69 1.77 12.00
CA THR A 11 13.06 1.36 11.61
C THR A 11 13.00 0.15 10.69
N SER A 12 13.91 0.07 9.71
CA SER A 12 14.02 -1.06 8.79
C SER A 12 14.90 -2.19 9.38
N PRO A 13 14.61 -3.47 9.11
CA PRO A 13 13.46 -4.00 8.38
C PRO A 13 12.18 -4.05 9.24
N PHE A 14 11.02 -3.89 8.61
CA PHE A 14 9.71 -3.98 9.28
C PHE A 14 8.72 -4.81 8.47
N ASP A 15 7.69 -5.34 9.12
CA ASP A 15 6.60 -6.02 8.43
C ASP A 15 5.61 -4.99 7.88
N PHE A 16 5.43 -5.01 6.56
CA PHE A 16 4.52 -4.12 5.86
C PHE A 16 3.21 -4.85 5.56
N ARG A 17 2.15 -4.46 6.27
CA ARG A 17 0.82 -5.02 6.09
C ARG A 17 -0.22 -3.96 5.73
N ILE A 18 -1.00 -4.24 4.69
CA ILE A 18 -2.20 -3.49 4.32
C ILE A 18 -3.36 -4.46 4.30
N VAL A 19 -4.48 -4.08 4.89
CA VAL A 19 -5.71 -4.88 4.89
C VAL A 19 -6.71 -4.27 3.91
N PHE A 20 -7.28 -5.09 3.04
CA PHE A 20 -8.38 -4.69 2.17
C PHE A 20 -9.71 -5.01 2.86
N VAL A 21 -10.59 -4.01 2.91
CA VAL A 21 -11.92 -4.15 3.47
C VAL A 21 -12.94 -4.02 2.34
N PRO A 22 -13.45 -5.14 1.81
CA PRO A 22 -14.51 -5.09 0.81
C PRO A 22 -15.77 -4.43 1.39
N ARG A 23 -16.55 -3.78 0.52
CA ARG A 23 -17.82 -3.14 0.90
C ARG A 23 -18.98 -3.95 0.37
N GLY A 24 -19.94 -4.26 1.24
CA GLY A 24 -21.10 -5.08 0.87
C GLY A 24 -20.68 -6.52 0.56
N GLU A 25 -21.20 -7.07 -0.54
CA GLU A 25 -20.92 -8.43 -1.01
C GLU A 25 -19.84 -8.49 -2.10
N SER A 26 -19.32 -7.34 -2.51
CA SER A 26 -18.32 -7.24 -3.58
C SER A 26 -16.97 -7.79 -3.10
N LYS A 27 -16.21 -8.39 -4.02
CA LYS A 27 -14.89 -8.98 -3.74
C LYS A 27 -13.80 -8.07 -4.26
N ILE A 28 -12.65 -8.07 -3.60
CA ILE A 28 -11.48 -7.36 -4.09
C ILE A 28 -10.99 -8.02 -5.39
N ASP A 29 -10.76 -7.20 -6.41
CA ASP A 29 -10.05 -7.62 -7.61
C ASP A 29 -8.55 -7.48 -7.35
N VAL A 30 -7.87 -8.61 -7.16
CA VAL A 30 -6.44 -8.67 -6.86
C VAL A 30 -5.59 -8.10 -8.01
N ASP A 31 -6.02 -8.27 -9.26
CA ASP A 31 -5.29 -7.80 -10.43
C ASP A 31 -5.38 -6.28 -10.60
N SER A 32 -6.38 -5.66 -9.96
CA SER A 32 -6.54 -4.20 -9.94
C SER A 32 -5.59 -3.48 -8.99
N VAL A 33 -4.94 -4.21 -8.06
CA VAL A 33 -4.11 -3.62 -7.01
C VAL A 33 -2.90 -2.92 -7.63
N LYS A 34 -2.73 -1.64 -7.32
CA LYS A 34 -1.59 -0.83 -7.76
C LYS A 34 -0.95 -0.16 -6.56
N VAL A 35 0.35 -0.36 -6.40
CA VAL A 35 1.16 0.29 -5.36
C VAL A 35 2.19 1.18 -6.03
N VAL A 36 2.12 2.47 -5.74
CA VAL A 36 2.98 3.50 -6.33
C VAL A 36 3.67 4.29 -5.23
N TYR A 37 5.00 4.36 -5.32
CA TYR A 37 5.77 5.28 -4.51
C TYR A 37 5.76 6.67 -5.16
N MET A 38 5.14 7.63 -4.47
CA MET A 38 4.88 9.00 -4.91
C MET A 38 6.12 9.92 -4.87
N LYS A 39 7.34 9.37 -5.03
CA LYS A 39 8.55 10.20 -5.23
C LYS A 39 8.62 10.70 -6.68
N SER A 40 9.54 11.62 -6.98
CA SER A 40 9.84 12.01 -8.37
C SER A 40 11.13 11.32 -8.85
N PRO A 41 11.12 10.52 -9.92
CA PRO A 41 9.94 10.05 -10.66
C PRO A 41 9.15 8.98 -9.87
N PHE A 42 7.87 8.83 -10.20
CA PHE A 42 7.02 7.81 -9.56
C PHE A 42 7.57 6.41 -9.80
N VAL A 43 7.59 5.58 -8.77
CA VAL A 43 8.08 4.20 -8.87
C VAL A 43 6.92 3.25 -8.65
N ASN A 44 6.67 2.36 -9.61
CA ASN A 44 5.70 1.29 -9.47
C ASN A 44 6.29 0.18 -8.59
N LEU A 45 5.72 -0.02 -7.40
CA LEU A 45 6.11 -1.07 -6.46
C LEU A 45 5.28 -2.35 -6.63
N THR A 46 4.19 -2.31 -7.39
CA THR A 46 3.30 -3.46 -7.63
C THR A 46 4.05 -4.73 -8.04
N PRO A 47 5.02 -4.69 -8.99
CA PRO A 47 5.76 -5.90 -9.36
C PRO A 47 6.56 -6.51 -8.21
N ARG A 48 7.06 -5.68 -7.28
CA ARG A 48 7.84 -6.13 -6.12
C ARG A 48 6.97 -6.77 -5.04
N LEU A 49 5.73 -6.28 -4.94
CA LEU A 49 4.76 -6.75 -3.94
C LEU A 49 3.84 -7.85 -4.50
N ARG A 50 4.02 -8.26 -5.77
CA ARG A 50 3.12 -9.21 -6.45
C ARG A 50 2.85 -10.47 -5.62
N ASP A 51 3.89 -11.08 -5.06
CA ASP A 51 3.78 -12.32 -4.29
C ASP A 51 3.22 -12.09 -2.86
N ALA A 52 3.15 -10.84 -2.43
CA ALA A 52 2.59 -10.41 -1.15
C ALA A 52 1.13 -9.92 -1.26
N ILE A 53 0.61 -9.72 -2.47
CA ILE A 53 -0.76 -9.23 -2.69
C ILE A 53 -1.73 -10.41 -2.73
N SER A 54 -2.83 -10.27 -2.01
CA SER A 54 -3.95 -11.21 -1.96
C SER A 54 -5.29 -10.45 -1.90
N ASP A 55 -6.40 -11.18 -1.98
CA ASP A 55 -7.76 -10.65 -1.81
C ASP A 55 -7.99 -10.02 -0.42
N LYS A 56 -7.21 -10.44 0.58
CA LYS A 56 -7.26 -9.90 1.95
C LYS A 56 -6.43 -8.63 2.13
N GLY A 57 -5.46 -8.37 1.25
CA GLY A 57 -4.49 -7.31 1.49
C GLY A 57 -3.10 -7.60 0.94
N ILE A 58 -2.15 -6.80 1.41
CA ILE A 58 -0.72 -6.93 1.13
C ILE A 58 -0.02 -7.35 2.42
N ASP A 59 0.72 -8.45 2.40
CA ASP A 59 1.56 -8.89 3.53
C ASP A 59 3.00 -9.12 3.06
N PHE A 60 3.86 -8.13 3.33
CA PHE A 60 5.26 -8.15 2.92
C PHE A 60 6.17 -8.07 4.16
N SER A 61 6.70 -9.22 4.57
CA SER A 61 7.62 -9.31 5.69
C SER A 61 9.00 -8.77 5.36
N LYS A 62 9.70 -8.20 6.35
CA LYS A 62 11.09 -7.73 6.22
C LYS A 62 11.29 -6.69 5.11
N ALA A 63 10.40 -5.70 5.04
CA ALA A 63 10.53 -4.58 4.13
C ALA A 63 11.78 -3.76 4.43
N GLU A 64 12.72 -3.75 3.48
CA GLU A 64 13.89 -2.89 3.53
C GLU A 64 13.60 -1.56 2.84
N VAL A 65 13.58 -0.49 3.63
CA VAL A 65 13.31 0.87 3.14
C VAL A 65 14.41 1.79 3.69
N PRO A 66 15.04 2.62 2.83
CA PRO A 66 16.08 3.54 3.29
C PRO A 66 15.49 4.59 4.25
N PRO A 67 16.29 5.21 5.13
CA PRO A 67 15.82 6.30 5.97
C PRO A 67 15.30 7.47 5.14
N GLY A 68 14.15 8.02 5.52
CA GLY A 68 13.49 9.10 4.78
C GLY A 68 11.97 9.10 4.91
N SER A 69 11.33 10.01 4.17
CA SER A 69 9.87 10.08 4.07
C SER A 69 9.41 9.45 2.75
N HIS A 70 8.52 8.48 2.85
CA HIS A 70 8.04 7.66 1.75
C HIS A 70 6.52 7.74 1.63
N THR A 71 6.02 8.61 0.76
CA THR A 71 4.59 8.66 0.45
C THR A 71 4.21 7.56 -0.52
N ILE A 72 3.38 6.62 -0.08
CA ILE A 72 2.92 5.49 -0.88
C ILE A 72 1.43 5.67 -1.16
N ARG A 73 1.05 5.46 -2.42
CA ARG A 73 -0.34 5.37 -2.85
C ARG A 73 -0.66 3.92 -3.18
N VAL A 74 -1.74 3.42 -2.59
CA VAL A 74 -2.31 2.11 -2.91
C VAL A 74 -3.69 2.32 -3.50
N THR A 75 -3.91 1.74 -4.66
CA THR A 75 -5.17 1.75 -5.38
C THR A 75 -5.66 0.32 -5.50
N VAL A 76 -6.96 0.11 -5.30
CA VAL A 76 -7.61 -1.19 -5.42
C VAL A 76 -9.02 -0.99 -5.96
N ALA A 77 -9.47 -1.91 -6.80
CA ALA A 77 -10.85 -2.00 -7.26
C ALA A 77 -11.49 -3.31 -6.76
N ASP A 78 -12.82 -3.30 -6.74
CA ASP A 78 -13.59 -4.53 -6.57
C ASP A 78 -13.96 -5.16 -7.91
N ASN A 79 -14.57 -6.34 -7.85
CA ASN A 79 -15.07 -7.09 -9.01
C ASN A 79 -16.19 -6.38 -9.79
N GLU A 80 -16.70 -5.24 -9.31
CA GLU A 80 -17.65 -4.37 -10.02
C GLU A 80 -16.93 -3.19 -10.71
N GLY A 81 -15.60 -3.13 -10.62
CA GLY A 81 -14.77 -2.08 -11.21
C GLY A 81 -14.74 -0.78 -10.40
N ARG A 82 -15.27 -0.77 -9.18
CA ARG A 82 -15.27 0.43 -8.33
C ARG A 82 -13.91 0.58 -7.67
N GLU A 83 -13.19 1.63 -8.05
CA GLU A 83 -11.85 1.92 -7.56
C GLU A 83 -11.87 2.77 -6.29
N THR A 84 -10.96 2.46 -5.36
CA THR A 84 -10.60 3.33 -4.24
C THR A 84 -9.09 3.44 -4.12
N ASN A 85 -8.63 4.49 -3.45
CA ASN A 85 -7.22 4.65 -3.15
C ASN A 85 -7.01 5.12 -1.71
N SER A 86 -5.84 4.79 -1.20
CA SER A 86 -5.31 5.26 0.08
C SER A 86 -3.90 5.77 -0.13
N VAL A 87 -3.60 6.90 0.49
CA VAL A 87 -2.26 7.51 0.48
C VAL A 87 -1.81 7.62 1.93
N PHE A 88 -0.62 7.13 2.21
CA PHE A 88 0.01 7.22 3.52
C PHE A 88 1.49 7.56 3.37
N THR A 89 2.05 8.17 4.42
CA THR A 89 3.46 8.51 4.49
C THR A 89 4.12 7.64 5.53
N LEU A 90 5.14 6.90 5.09
CA LEU A 90 6.00 6.12 5.95
C LEU A 90 7.27 6.93 6.25
N VAL A 91 7.57 7.18 7.51
CA VAL A 91 8.81 7.84 7.93
C VAL A 91 9.76 6.77 8.46
N VAL A 92 10.87 6.53 7.77
CA VAL A 92 11.87 5.57 8.22
C VAL A 92 13.02 6.31 8.90
N THR A 93 13.25 5.99 10.17
CA THR A 93 14.38 6.50 10.95
C THR A 93 15.54 5.52 10.91
N LYS A 94 16.75 6.03 11.19
CA LYS A 94 17.93 5.21 11.41
C LYS A 94 17.82 4.39 12.70
#